data_AF-F7BWE9-F1
#
_entry.id   AF-F7BWE9-F1
#
_cell.length_a   1.000
_cell.length_b   1.000
_cell.length_c   1.000
_cell.angle_alpha   90.00
_cell.angle_beta   90.00
_cell.angle_gamma   90.00
#
_symmetry.space_group_name_H-M   'P 1'
#
loop_
_entity.id
_entity.type
_entity.pdbx_description
1 polymer ?
#
loop_
_entity_poly.entity_id
_entity_poly.type
_entity_poly.pdbx_seq_one_letter_code
_entity_poly.pdbx_strand_id
1 'polypeptide(L)'
;RSNLLGTRFTVFDNGENPDRAVTDWGAVRQELAAVVYETNVLGFRGPRRMTVIIPGMNSESERVPIRPRNASDGLLVRWQNKTLETLLVLHNKTPVWSEQSGSYTLNFHGRVTHASVKNFQIVHDDDPDYIVLQFGRVAEDTFTLDYRYPLCALQGFAIALSSFDGKLACE
;
A
#
# COMPACT_ATOMS: atom_id res chain seq x y z
N ARG A 1 7.67 -7.18 -5.22
CA ARG A 1 8.78 -7.85 -4.50
C ARG A 1 8.52 -7.70 -3.00
N SER A 2 8.62 -8.78 -2.24
CA SER A 2 8.51 -8.78 -0.77
C SER A 2 9.90 -8.79 -0.12
N ASN A 3 10.02 -8.36 1.13
CA ASN A 3 11.16 -8.69 1.99
C ASN A 3 10.99 -10.09 2.57
N LEU A 4 12.05 -10.64 3.20
CA LEU A 4 12.02 -12.00 3.75
C LEU A 4 10.88 -12.22 4.76
N LEU A 5 10.49 -11.18 5.51
CA LEU A 5 9.47 -11.28 6.57
C LEU A 5 8.02 -11.13 6.07
N GLY A 6 7.80 -10.77 4.80
CA GLY A 6 6.46 -10.48 4.28
C GLY A 6 5.84 -9.18 4.82
N THR A 7 6.65 -8.29 5.39
CA THR A 7 6.18 -7.06 6.06
C THR A 7 6.41 -5.80 5.23
N ARG A 8 7.25 -5.88 4.19
CA ARG A 8 7.56 -4.76 3.31
C ARG A 8 7.54 -5.21 1.87
N PHE A 9 6.84 -4.47 1.04
CA PHE A 9 6.69 -4.75 -0.38
C PHE A 9 7.09 -3.53 -1.20
N THR A 10 7.70 -3.78 -2.36
CA THR A 10 7.96 -2.76 -3.38
C THR A 10 7.42 -3.24 -4.72
N VAL A 11 6.71 -2.35 -5.40
CA VAL A 11 6.12 -2.55 -6.73
C VAL A 11 6.97 -1.80 -7.73
N PHE A 12 7.38 -2.48 -8.80
CA PHE A 12 8.18 -1.91 -9.87
C PHE A 12 7.41 -1.92 -11.18
N ASP A 13 7.80 -1.05 -12.11
CA ASP A 13 7.48 -1.24 -13.52
C ASP A 13 8.38 -2.33 -14.14
N ASN A 14 8.35 -2.45 -15.47
CA ASN A 14 9.13 -3.42 -16.24
C ASN A 14 10.53 -2.94 -16.61
N GLY A 15 11.01 -1.81 -16.08
CA GLY A 15 12.37 -1.35 -16.36
C GLY A 15 13.44 -2.27 -15.79
N GLU A 16 14.70 -1.97 -16.11
CA GLU A 16 15.84 -2.76 -15.68
C GLU A 16 16.17 -2.53 -14.21
N ASN A 17 16.63 -3.57 -13.52
CA ASN A 17 17.17 -3.42 -12.16
C ASN A 17 18.45 -2.56 -12.24
N PRO A 18 18.60 -1.49 -11.42
CA PRO A 18 19.79 -0.64 -11.43
C PRO A 18 21.11 -1.41 -11.29
N ASP A 19 21.14 -2.54 -10.57
CA ASP A 19 22.35 -3.37 -10.44
C ASP A 19 22.78 -4.05 -11.76
N ARG A 20 21.89 -4.09 -12.76
CA ARG A 20 22.11 -4.68 -14.09
C ARG A 20 22.11 -3.65 -15.22
N ALA A 21 21.59 -2.45 -14.98
CA ALA A 21 21.51 -1.40 -15.98
C ALA A 21 22.90 -0.75 -16.16
N VAL A 22 23.60 -1.10 -17.24
CA VAL A 22 25.02 -0.71 -17.42
C VAL A 22 25.19 0.66 -18.08
N THR A 23 24.22 1.12 -18.88
CA THR A 23 24.43 2.31 -19.75
C THR A 23 23.23 3.24 -19.94
N ASP A 24 21.98 2.77 -19.84
CA ASP A 24 20.79 3.61 -20.05
C ASP A 24 20.02 3.83 -18.74
N TRP A 25 20.21 5.01 -18.14
CA TRP A 25 19.49 5.43 -16.93
C TRP A 25 18.00 5.69 -17.16
N GLY A 26 17.58 5.91 -18.40
CA GLY A 26 16.16 6.03 -18.77
C GLY A 26 15.43 4.68 -18.71
N ALA A 27 16.15 3.58 -18.92
CA ALA A 27 15.64 2.22 -18.87
C ALA A 27 15.55 1.65 -17.44
N VAL A 28 16.11 2.34 -16.43
CA VAL A 28 16.05 1.89 -15.03
C VAL A 28 14.61 1.89 -14.53
N ARG A 29 14.24 0.80 -13.85
CA ARG A 29 12.91 0.60 -13.30
C ARG A 29 12.49 1.71 -12.34
N GLN A 30 11.20 2.00 -12.37
CA GLN A 30 10.56 2.88 -11.40
C GLN A 30 10.04 2.09 -10.21
N GLU A 31 10.01 2.73 -9.04
CA GLU A 31 9.19 2.27 -7.92
C GLU A 31 7.82 2.93 -7.97
N LEU A 32 6.79 2.11 -8.13
CA LEU A 32 5.41 2.56 -8.31
C LEU A 32 4.65 2.66 -6.99
N ALA A 33 4.92 1.73 -6.06
CA ALA A 33 4.33 1.74 -4.73
C ALA A 33 5.21 0.95 -3.77
N ALA A 34 5.11 1.25 -2.50
CA ALA A 34 5.61 0.43 -1.42
C ALA A 34 4.52 0.24 -0.37
N VAL A 35 4.52 -0.93 0.26
CA VAL A 35 3.56 -1.27 1.33
C VAL A 35 4.35 -1.75 2.54
N VAL A 36 4.01 -1.22 3.71
CA VAL A 36 4.59 -1.61 4.99
C VAL A 36 3.47 -2.07 5.91
N TYR A 37 3.62 -3.27 6.45
CA TYR A 37 2.80 -3.80 7.51
C TYR A 37 3.58 -3.71 8.82
N GLU A 38 3.06 -2.99 9.80
CA GLU A 38 3.67 -2.94 11.13
C GLU A 38 3.57 -4.31 11.81
N THR A 39 4.70 -4.76 12.36
CA THR A 39 4.79 -6.00 13.12
C THR A 39 4.36 -5.76 14.56
N ASN A 40 3.46 -6.59 15.07
CA ASN A 40 3.04 -6.53 16.47
C ASN A 40 4.08 -7.19 17.37
N VAL A 41 5.14 -6.46 17.74
CA VAL A 41 6.29 -7.04 18.47
C VAL A 41 6.03 -7.23 19.98
N LEU A 42 4.89 -6.80 20.51
CA LEU A 42 4.64 -6.71 21.97
C LEU A 42 3.23 -7.15 22.42
N GLY A 43 2.54 -7.99 21.65
CA GLY A 43 1.23 -8.53 22.05
C GLY A 43 0.07 -7.53 22.03
N PHE A 44 0.26 -6.35 21.44
CA PHE A 44 -0.83 -5.41 21.18
C PHE A 44 -1.85 -6.03 20.21
N ARG A 45 -3.04 -6.35 20.73
CA ARG A 45 -4.18 -6.81 19.95
C ARG A 45 -4.89 -5.60 19.35
N GLY A 46 -4.47 -5.20 18.16
CA GLY A 46 -5.11 -4.14 17.38
C GLY A 46 -5.03 -4.43 15.87
N PRO A 47 -5.87 -3.77 15.05
CA PRO A 47 -5.76 -3.85 13.59
C PRO A 47 -4.34 -3.52 13.14
N ARG A 48 -3.71 -4.39 12.33
CA ARG A 48 -2.33 -4.16 11.86
C ARG A 48 -2.28 -2.88 11.04
N ARG A 49 -1.42 -1.93 11.44
CA ARG A 49 -1.21 -0.70 10.68
C ARG A 49 -0.53 -1.01 9.36
N MET A 50 -1.10 -0.51 8.29
CA MET A 50 -0.65 -0.64 6.92
C MET A 50 -0.36 0.76 6.39
N THR A 51 0.88 0.99 5.98
CA THR A 51 1.32 2.21 5.30
C THR A 51 1.53 1.90 3.83
N VAL A 52 0.94 2.71 2.96
CA VAL A 52 1.14 2.68 1.51
C VAL A 52 1.89 3.94 1.11
N ILE A 53 3.03 3.78 0.46
CA ILE A 53 3.82 4.89 -0.07
C ILE A 53 3.77 4.83 -1.59
N ILE A 54 3.47 5.95 -2.24
CA ILE A 54 3.54 6.07 -3.69
C ILE A 54 4.32 7.34 -4.06
N PRO A 55 4.84 7.44 -5.30
CA PRO A 55 5.39 8.70 -5.78
C PRO A 55 4.32 9.80 -5.79
N GLY A 56 4.72 11.01 -5.45
CA GLY A 56 3.88 12.20 -5.48
C GLY A 56 3.41 12.56 -6.89
N MET A 57 2.52 13.54 -6.96
CA MET A 57 1.91 14.01 -8.20
C MET A 57 2.37 15.45 -8.49
N ASN A 58 2.59 15.79 -9.75
CA ASN A 58 2.90 17.16 -10.18
C ASN A 58 1.62 18.01 -10.30
N SER A 59 1.77 19.28 -10.71
CA SER A 59 0.64 20.21 -10.90
C SER A 59 -0.34 19.77 -11.98
N GLU A 60 0.05 18.87 -12.87
CA GLU A 60 -0.76 18.32 -13.96
C GLU A 60 -1.47 17.02 -13.55
N SER A 61 -1.42 16.65 -12.26
CA SER A 61 -1.97 15.37 -11.75
C SER A 61 -1.30 14.13 -12.35
N GLU A 62 -0.05 14.26 -12.80
CA GLU A 62 0.77 13.15 -13.25
C GLU A 62 1.77 12.74 -12.19
N ARG A 63 2.16 11.45 -12.21
CA ARG A 63 3.09 10.91 -11.23
C ARG A 63 4.50 11.43 -11.48
N VAL A 64 5.15 11.94 -10.43
CA VAL A 64 6.58 12.25 -10.46
C VAL A 64 7.35 10.93 -10.36
N PRO A 65 8.08 10.49 -11.41
CA PRO A 65 8.69 9.17 -11.44
C PRO A 65 9.85 9.06 -10.45
N ILE A 66 9.91 7.94 -9.72
CA ILE A 66 11.01 7.61 -8.81
C ILE A 66 11.79 6.43 -9.40
N ARG A 67 13.02 6.70 -9.86
CA ARG A 67 13.96 5.71 -10.42
C ARG A 67 15.21 5.61 -9.54
N PRO A 68 15.22 4.73 -8.53
CA PRO A 68 16.37 4.58 -7.65
C PRO A 68 17.59 4.07 -8.44
N ARG A 69 18.73 4.74 -8.28
CA ARG A 69 19.99 4.35 -8.94
C ARG A 69 20.83 3.37 -8.13
N ASN A 70 20.55 3.27 -6.83
CA ASN A 70 21.23 2.38 -5.91
C ASN A 70 20.30 2.07 -4.72
N ALA A 71 20.74 1.16 -3.85
CA ALA A 71 19.98 0.71 -2.69
C ALA A 71 19.80 1.78 -1.58
N SER A 72 20.48 2.92 -1.68
CA SER A 72 20.35 4.04 -0.74
C SER A 72 19.24 5.03 -1.15
N ASP A 73 18.51 4.75 -2.22
CA ASP A 73 17.32 5.50 -2.64
C ASP A 73 16.14 4.53 -2.89
N GLY A 74 14.92 5.07 -2.96
CA GLY A 74 13.68 4.32 -3.13
C GLY A 74 12.58 4.77 -2.18
N LEU A 75 11.34 4.37 -2.45
CA LEU A 75 10.16 4.77 -1.67
C LEU A 75 10.32 4.43 -0.19
N LEU A 76 10.75 3.19 0.10
CA LEU A 76 10.95 2.73 1.48
C LEU A 76 12.08 3.47 2.19
N VAL A 77 13.19 3.75 1.49
CA VAL A 77 14.35 4.43 2.06
C VAL A 77 14.02 5.88 2.36
N ARG A 78 13.38 6.59 1.42
CA ARG A 78 12.93 7.97 1.61
C ARG A 78 11.92 8.09 2.74
N TRP A 79 10.95 7.18 2.81
CA TRP A 79 9.97 7.15 3.90
C TRP A 79 10.62 6.91 5.27
N GLN A 80 11.61 6.00 5.37
CA GLN A 80 12.36 5.76 6.60
C GLN A 80 13.17 6.98 7.03
N ASN A 81 13.80 7.66 6.08
CA ASN A 81 14.62 8.85 6.31
C ASN A 81 13.79 10.14 6.48
N LYS A 82 12.46 10.06 6.40
CA LYS A 82 11.53 11.20 6.49
C LYS A 82 11.72 12.25 5.38
N THR A 83 12.27 11.86 4.23
CA THR A 83 12.36 12.71 3.04
C THR A 83 11.11 12.57 2.18
N LEU A 84 10.03 13.21 2.63
CA LEU A 84 8.67 12.96 2.12
C LEU A 84 8.24 13.89 0.98
N GLU A 85 9.04 14.89 0.56
CA GLU A 85 8.58 15.95 -0.36
C GLU A 85 8.12 15.42 -1.73
N THR A 86 8.63 14.25 -2.12
CA THR A 86 8.32 13.59 -3.41
C THR A 86 7.40 12.38 -3.25
N LEU A 87 6.86 12.16 -2.06
CA LEU A 87 6.07 10.98 -1.70
C LEU A 87 4.65 11.39 -1.31
N LEU A 88 3.70 10.50 -1.58
CA LEU A 88 2.43 10.49 -0.89
C LEU A 88 2.39 9.28 0.04
N VAL A 89 2.11 9.53 1.31
CA VAL A 89 2.00 8.51 2.35
C VAL A 89 0.53 8.37 2.72
N LEU A 90 0.04 7.14 2.62
CA LEU A 90 -1.35 6.76 2.89
C LEU A 90 -1.38 5.67 3.95
N HIS A 91 -2.50 5.54 4.64
CA HIS A 91 -2.67 4.54 5.68
C HIS A 91 -3.99 3.80 5.54
N ASN A 92 -4.08 2.61 6.14
CA ASN A 92 -5.38 1.99 6.29
C ASN A 92 -6.28 2.83 7.19
N LYS A 93 -7.55 3.00 6.79
CA LYS A 93 -8.55 3.66 7.64
C LYS A 93 -8.72 2.85 8.93
N THR A 94 -8.69 3.54 10.06
CA THR A 94 -8.96 2.94 11.36
C THR A 94 -10.45 2.56 11.44
N PRO A 95 -10.79 1.30 11.77
CA PRO A 95 -12.17 0.89 11.96
C PRO A 95 -12.86 1.69 13.07
N VAL A 96 -14.16 1.94 12.92
CA VAL A 96 -14.97 2.63 13.92
C VAL A 96 -15.77 1.60 14.72
N TRP A 97 -15.94 1.83 16.02
CA TRP A 97 -16.79 0.99 16.85
C TRP A 97 -18.25 1.09 16.39
N SER A 98 -18.87 -0.05 16.10
CA SER A 98 -20.30 -0.15 15.81
C SER A 98 -21.01 -0.80 16.99
N GLU A 99 -21.89 -0.05 17.64
CA GLU A 99 -22.74 -0.58 18.73
C GLU A 99 -23.69 -1.67 18.22
N GLN A 100 -24.18 -1.55 16.98
CA GLN A 100 -25.11 -2.49 16.37
C GLN A 100 -24.51 -3.90 16.23
N SER A 101 -23.22 -3.99 15.89
CA SER A 101 -22.51 -5.26 15.71
C SER A 101 -21.57 -5.61 16.88
N GLY A 102 -21.48 -4.75 17.90
CA GLY A 102 -20.55 -4.91 19.03
C GLY A 102 -19.09 -5.10 18.62
N SER A 103 -18.67 -4.46 17.52
CA SER A 103 -17.35 -4.70 16.91
C SER A 103 -16.83 -3.48 16.15
N TYR A 104 -15.51 -3.44 15.97
CA TYR A 104 -14.84 -2.46 15.12
C TYR A 104 -15.05 -2.81 13.64
N THR A 105 -15.67 -1.91 12.88
CA THR A 105 -16.04 -2.13 11.48
C THR A 105 -15.63 -0.98 10.58
N LEU A 106 -15.51 -1.27 9.28
CA LEU A 106 -15.38 -0.26 8.23
C LEU A 106 -16.66 -0.28 7.39
N ASN A 107 -17.14 0.89 6.98
CA ASN A 107 -18.30 0.99 6.10
C ASN A 107 -17.86 0.85 4.63
N PHE A 108 -18.15 -0.30 4.05
CA PHE A 108 -17.84 -0.62 2.65
C PHE A 108 -19.01 -0.34 1.69
N HIS A 109 -20.12 0.26 2.15
CA HIS A 109 -21.29 0.59 1.33
C HIS A 109 -21.82 -0.61 0.52
N GLY A 110 -21.82 -1.80 1.12
CA GLY A 110 -22.25 -3.05 0.47
C GLY A 110 -21.26 -3.65 -0.52
N ARG A 111 -20.11 -3.03 -0.79
CA ARG A 111 -19.07 -3.55 -1.70
C ARG A 111 -18.31 -4.75 -1.14
N VAL A 112 -18.32 -4.92 0.18
CA VAL A 112 -17.68 -6.02 0.90
C VAL A 112 -18.75 -6.68 1.76
N THR A 113 -18.91 -7.99 1.57
CA THR A 113 -20.03 -8.75 2.16
C THR A 113 -19.57 -9.89 3.06
N HIS A 114 -18.29 -10.25 3.03
CA HIS A 114 -17.74 -11.35 3.82
C HIS A 114 -16.61 -10.87 4.72
N ALA A 115 -16.59 -11.35 5.97
CA ALA A 115 -15.52 -11.07 6.92
C ALA A 115 -14.18 -11.65 6.43
N SER A 116 -13.12 -10.86 6.55
CA SER A 116 -11.76 -11.25 6.19
C SER A 116 -10.75 -10.27 6.79
N VAL A 117 -9.59 -10.76 7.21
CA VAL A 117 -8.44 -9.92 7.59
C VAL A 117 -7.87 -9.11 6.41
N LYS A 118 -8.31 -9.41 5.18
CA LYS A 118 -7.96 -8.70 3.95
C LYS A 118 -8.92 -7.57 3.61
N ASN A 119 -9.93 -7.29 4.42
CA ASN A 119 -10.84 -6.18 4.19
C ASN A 119 -10.21 -4.90 4.71
N PHE A 120 -9.93 -3.93 3.84
CA PHE A 120 -9.35 -2.65 4.24
C PHE A 120 -9.73 -1.52 3.28
N GLN A 121 -9.64 -0.30 3.80
CA GLN A 121 -9.70 0.95 3.05
C GLN A 121 -8.38 1.68 3.24
N ILE A 122 -7.86 2.35 2.22
CA ILE A 122 -6.67 3.20 2.26
C ILE A 122 -7.12 4.65 2.08
N VAL A 123 -6.59 5.53 2.93
CA VAL A 123 -6.92 6.95 3.00
C VAL A 123 -5.66 7.80 3.17
N HIS A 124 -5.79 9.09 2.92
CA HIS A 124 -4.81 10.07 3.39
C HIS A 124 -5.19 10.51 4.82
N ASP A 125 -4.21 10.77 5.68
CA ASP A 125 -4.49 11.11 7.08
C ASP A 125 -5.26 12.44 7.21
N ASP A 126 -5.01 13.40 6.31
CA ASP A 126 -5.68 14.70 6.29
C ASP A 126 -7.12 14.64 5.74
N ASP A 127 -7.50 13.57 5.03
CA ASP A 127 -8.86 13.38 4.52
C ASP A 127 -9.28 11.89 4.62
N PRO A 128 -9.72 11.45 5.81
CA PRO A 128 -10.10 10.06 6.06
C PRO A 128 -11.38 9.63 5.32
N ASP A 129 -12.17 10.56 4.77
CA ASP A 129 -13.41 10.25 4.06
C ASP A 129 -13.18 10.06 2.56
N TYR A 130 -12.08 10.59 2.03
CA TYR A 130 -11.58 10.23 0.71
C TYR A 130 -10.95 8.83 0.72
N ILE A 131 -11.75 7.82 0.38
CA ILE A 131 -11.27 6.44 0.22
C ILE A 131 -10.47 6.31 -1.09
N VAL A 132 -9.14 6.33 -0.99
CA VAL A 132 -8.23 6.20 -2.14
C VAL A 132 -8.27 4.79 -2.72
N LEU A 133 -8.38 3.78 -1.87
CA LEU A 133 -8.53 2.38 -2.27
C LEU A 133 -9.43 1.63 -1.29
N GLN A 134 -10.29 0.77 -1.81
CA GLN A 134 -11.13 -0.11 -1.04
C GLN A 134 -10.99 -1.53 -1.56
N PHE A 135 -10.66 -2.46 -0.67
CA PHE A 135 -10.49 -3.86 -1.00
C PHE A 135 -11.22 -4.75 0.01
N GLY A 136 -11.92 -5.77 -0.46
CA GLY A 136 -12.50 -6.76 0.44
C GLY A 136 -13.21 -7.91 -0.23
N ARG A 137 -13.54 -8.92 0.59
CA ARG A 137 -14.06 -10.20 0.15
C ARG A 137 -15.57 -10.14 -0.14
N VAL A 138 -15.98 -10.78 -1.24
CA VAL A 138 -17.39 -10.95 -1.62
C VAL A 138 -17.80 -12.41 -1.85
N ALA A 139 -16.83 -13.32 -2.03
CA ALA A 139 -17.03 -14.77 -2.02
C ALA A 139 -15.71 -15.47 -1.63
N GLU A 140 -15.63 -16.81 -1.70
CA GLU A 140 -14.47 -17.58 -1.24
C GLU A 140 -13.14 -17.06 -1.84
N ASP A 141 -13.07 -16.97 -3.17
CA ASP A 141 -11.89 -16.47 -3.89
C ASP A 141 -12.22 -15.25 -4.75
N THR A 142 -13.22 -14.46 -4.33
CA THR A 142 -13.65 -13.28 -5.07
C THR A 142 -13.62 -12.05 -4.18
N PHE A 143 -12.99 -11.01 -4.69
CA PHE A 143 -12.76 -9.75 -4.00
C PHE A 143 -13.17 -8.58 -4.88
N THR A 144 -13.63 -7.50 -4.27
CA THR A 144 -13.83 -6.20 -4.91
C THR A 144 -12.60 -5.33 -4.67
N LEU A 145 -12.21 -4.57 -5.69
CA LEU A 145 -11.11 -3.62 -5.63
C LEU A 145 -11.56 -2.32 -6.32
N ASP A 146 -11.82 -1.29 -5.52
CA ASP A 146 -12.15 0.04 -5.99
C ASP A 146 -10.96 0.95 -5.71
N TYR A 147 -10.55 1.79 -6.66
CA TYR A 147 -9.47 2.75 -6.46
C TYR A 147 -9.82 4.11 -7.07
N ARG A 148 -9.25 5.17 -6.50
CA ARG A 148 -9.41 6.56 -6.94
C ARG A 148 -8.04 7.20 -7.12
N TYR A 149 -8.04 8.42 -7.67
CA TYR A 149 -6.84 9.26 -7.70
C TYR A 149 -6.19 9.30 -6.31
N PRO A 150 -4.85 9.23 -6.20
CA PRO A 150 -3.85 9.22 -7.27
C PRO A 150 -3.35 7.83 -7.69
N LEU A 151 -4.08 6.76 -7.36
CA LEU A 151 -3.69 5.40 -7.74
C LEU A 151 -4.04 5.11 -9.20
N CYS A 152 -3.19 4.31 -9.85
CA CYS A 152 -3.55 3.57 -11.06
C CYS A 152 -3.87 2.11 -10.75
N ALA A 153 -4.45 1.40 -11.72
CA ALA A 153 -4.83 -0.01 -11.59
C ALA A 153 -3.67 -0.90 -11.14
N LEU A 154 -2.47 -0.70 -11.70
CA LEU A 154 -1.29 -1.51 -11.35
C LEU A 154 -0.90 -1.34 -9.87
N GLN A 155 -0.94 -0.11 -9.34
CA GLN A 155 -0.66 0.13 -7.93
C GLN A 155 -1.76 -0.47 -7.05
N GLY A 156 -3.03 -0.20 -7.36
CA GLY A 156 -4.15 -0.70 -6.57
C GLY A 156 -4.17 -2.23 -6.51
N PHE A 157 -3.94 -2.88 -7.65
CA PHE A 157 -3.85 -4.33 -7.74
C PHE A 157 -2.66 -4.89 -6.96
N ALA A 158 -1.47 -4.28 -7.09
CA ALA A 158 -0.29 -4.73 -6.38
C ALA A 158 -0.39 -4.54 -4.85
N ILE A 159 -1.04 -3.45 -4.40
CA ILE A 159 -1.38 -3.23 -2.99
C ILE A 159 -2.30 -4.36 -2.50
N ALA A 160 -3.34 -4.69 -3.26
CA ALA A 160 -4.24 -5.80 -2.92
C ALA A 160 -3.48 -7.14 -2.83
N LEU A 161 -2.61 -7.46 -3.80
CA LEU A 161 -1.80 -8.69 -3.80
C LEU A 161 -0.89 -8.79 -2.56
N SER A 162 -0.33 -7.68 -2.06
CA SER A 162 0.50 -7.69 -0.84
C SER A 162 -0.28 -8.12 0.42
N SER A 163 -1.62 -8.06 0.38
CA SER A 163 -2.47 -8.53 1.47
C SER A 163 -2.64 -10.06 1.48
N PHE A 164 -2.35 -10.74 0.36
CA PHE A 164 -2.41 -12.20 0.25
C PHE A 164 -1.14 -12.89 0.72
N ASP A 165 0.01 -12.23 0.62
CA ASP A 165 1.28 -12.82 1.01
C ASP A 165 1.36 -13.04 2.54
N GLY A 166 1.85 -14.23 2.90
CA GLY A 166 2.00 -14.68 4.28
C GLY A 166 3.03 -13.83 5.01
N LYS A 167 2.75 -13.48 6.27
CA LYS A 167 3.57 -12.56 7.05
C LYS A 167 4.16 -13.32 8.21
N LEU A 168 5.38 -13.85 8.04
CA LEU A 168 6.06 -14.70 9.02
C LEU A 168 6.22 -14.02 10.40
N ALA A 169 6.27 -12.69 10.44
CA ALA A 169 6.40 -11.90 11.67
C ALA A 169 5.08 -11.26 12.15
N CYS A 170 3.94 -11.65 11.56
CA CYS A 170 2.65 -11.10 11.95
C CYS A 170 1.64 -12.16 12.39
N GLU A 171 1.92 -13.46 12.23
CA GLU A 171 1.10 -14.54 12.79
C GLU A 171 1.04 -14.50 14.33
#